data_AF-A0A645FT15-F1
#
_entry.id   AF-A0A645FT15-F1
#
_cell.length_a   1.000
_cell.length_b   1.000
_cell.length_c   1.000
_cell.angle_alpha   90.00
_cell.angle_beta   90.00
_cell.angle_gamma   90.00
#
_symmetry.space_group_name_H-M   'P 1'
#
loop_
_entity.id
_entity.type
_entity.pdbx_description
1 polymer ?
#
loop_
_entity_poly.entity_id
_entity_poly.type
_entity_poly.pdbx_seq_one_letter_code
_entity_poly.pdbx_strand_id
1 'polypeptide(L)'
;MFYANGGPALSSVQKLPVLYFTEGGNGHGHLAGAHLTQVPLALGNYGDYKSRKGIFEAVKSALAIGTIYSPYGGNLLLEGSDNFVCKLYPITILEIGPGLVKGRERLVTTRSGEFDWAVSDGPATLYRYDGNGDLLRPLPTAEVVSGKIAISVPEGGLAVAERQKR
;
A
#
# COMPACT_ATOMS: atom_id res chain seq x y z
N MET A 1 -7.91 -3.61 19.99
CA MET A 1 -7.67 -4.56 18.90
C MET A 1 -6.23 -5.02 19.01
N PHE A 2 -5.99 -6.32 19.16
CA PHE A 2 -4.64 -6.90 19.23
C PHE A 2 -4.22 -7.37 17.84
N TYR A 3 -2.97 -7.09 17.46
CA TYR A 3 -2.37 -7.63 16.25
C TYR A 3 -1.28 -8.65 16.63
N ALA A 4 -1.23 -9.78 15.92
CA ALA A 4 -0.16 -10.75 16.07
C ALA A 4 1.04 -10.36 15.19
N ASN A 5 2.26 -10.48 15.73
CA ASN A 5 3.50 -10.25 14.99
C ASN A 5 3.93 -11.54 14.28
N GLY A 6 4.24 -11.45 12.99
CA GLY A 6 4.62 -12.55 12.12
C GLY A 6 3.45 -13.21 11.39
N GLY A 7 3.76 -14.19 10.55
CA GLY A 7 2.75 -15.00 9.85
C GLY A 7 2.26 -16.17 10.71
N PRO A 8 1.02 -16.65 10.50
CA PRO A 8 0.52 -17.85 11.16
C PRO A 8 1.30 -19.08 10.68
N ALA A 9 1.79 -19.89 11.62
CA ALA A 9 2.50 -21.13 11.29
C ALA A 9 1.57 -22.23 10.71
N LEU A 10 0.27 -22.15 10.99
CA LEU A 10 -0.74 -23.13 10.59
C LEU A 10 -1.87 -22.46 9.83
N SER A 11 -2.36 -23.11 8.77
CA SER A 11 -3.50 -22.63 7.98
C SER A 11 -4.80 -22.55 8.80
N SER A 12 -4.96 -23.38 9.82
CA SER A 12 -6.10 -23.30 10.76
C SER A 12 -6.08 -22.01 11.58
N VAL A 13 -4.89 -21.53 11.96
CA VAL A 13 -4.70 -20.28 12.69
C VAL A 13 -4.91 -19.08 11.77
N GLN A 14 -4.44 -19.15 10.52
CA GLN A 14 -4.68 -18.13 9.49
C GLN A 14 -6.17 -17.85 9.24
N LYS A 15 -7.04 -18.86 9.42
CA LYS A 15 -8.49 -18.73 9.22
C LYS A 15 -9.20 -18.01 10.36
N LEU A 16 -8.54 -17.79 11.49
CA LEU A 16 -9.11 -17.05 12.61
C LEU A 16 -9.22 -15.55 12.25
N PRO A 17 -10.19 -14.81 12.82
CA PRO A 17 -10.34 -13.37 12.62
C PRO A 17 -9.30 -12.58 13.43
N VAL A 18 -8.03 -12.98 13.35
CA VAL A 18 -6.89 -12.32 13.97
C VAL A 18 -6.17 -11.53 12.89
N LEU A 19 -5.86 -10.27 13.17
CA LEU A 19 -5.07 -9.44 12.27
C LEU A 19 -3.59 -9.62 12.58
N TYR A 20 -2.77 -9.64 11.53
CA TYR A 20 -1.34 -9.84 11.60
C TYR A 20 -0.61 -8.63 11.03
N PHE A 21 0.60 -8.41 11.51
CA PHE A 21 1.61 -7.61 10.83
C PHE A 21 2.94 -8.35 10.88
N THR A 22 3.86 -8.03 9.98
CA THR A 22 5.24 -8.49 10.07
C THR A 22 6.15 -7.32 10.38
N GLU A 23 6.94 -7.48 11.42
CA GLU A 23 7.92 -6.49 11.83
C GLU A 23 9.02 -6.30 10.78
N GLY A 24 9.08 -5.10 10.19
CA GLY A 24 10.07 -4.82 9.14
C GLY A 24 11.49 -4.69 9.67
N GLY A 25 11.68 -4.40 10.95
CA GLY A 25 12.99 -4.42 11.62
C GLY A 25 13.74 -5.76 11.51
N ASN A 26 13.02 -6.86 11.26
CA ASN A 26 13.61 -8.19 10.99
C ASN A 26 14.14 -8.34 9.55
N GLY A 27 14.02 -7.30 8.72
CA GLY A 27 14.50 -7.25 7.35
C GLY A 27 13.52 -7.76 6.30
N HIS A 28 13.81 -7.43 5.04
CA HIS A 28 12.92 -7.67 3.89
C HIS A 28 12.55 -9.15 3.67
N GLY A 29 13.44 -10.09 4.01
CA GLY A 29 13.15 -11.53 3.90
C GLY A 29 11.98 -11.97 4.77
N HIS A 30 11.81 -11.37 5.95
CA HIS A 30 10.69 -11.68 6.84
C HIS A 30 9.38 -11.11 6.31
N LEU A 31 9.40 -9.95 5.66
CA LEU A 31 8.20 -9.28 5.12
C LEU A 31 7.45 -10.14 4.09
N ALA A 32 8.13 -11.04 3.38
CA ALA A 32 7.48 -12.01 2.49
C ALA A 32 6.53 -12.96 3.25
N GLY A 33 6.80 -13.25 4.53
CA GLY A 33 5.91 -14.03 5.38
C GLY A 33 4.54 -13.36 5.61
N ALA A 34 4.44 -12.04 5.43
CA ALA A 34 3.17 -11.32 5.51
C ALA A 34 2.19 -11.75 4.41
N HIS A 35 2.66 -12.33 3.30
CA HIS A 35 1.80 -12.82 2.21
C HIS A 35 0.90 -13.98 2.65
N LEU A 36 1.23 -14.64 3.76
CA LEU A 36 0.43 -15.72 4.36
C LEU A 36 -0.63 -15.18 5.33
N THR A 37 -0.93 -13.89 5.30
CA THR A 37 -1.93 -13.23 6.16
C THR A 37 -3.02 -12.58 5.30
N GLN A 38 -4.12 -12.16 5.93
CA GLN A 38 -5.26 -11.56 5.21
C GLN A 38 -4.92 -10.21 4.58
N VAL A 39 -3.99 -9.47 5.20
CA VAL A 39 -3.45 -8.21 4.68
C VAL A 39 -1.93 -8.26 4.86
N PRO A 40 -1.14 -8.27 3.77
CA PRO A 40 0.31 -8.34 3.85
C PRO A 40 0.84 -7.02 4.39
N LEU A 41 0.89 -6.90 5.71
CA LEU A 41 1.12 -5.66 6.43
C LEU A 41 2.53 -5.64 7.03
N ALA A 42 3.35 -4.68 6.61
CA ALA A 42 4.67 -4.42 7.17
C ALA A 42 4.58 -3.36 8.26
N LEU A 43 5.11 -3.64 9.45
CA LEU A 43 5.35 -2.59 10.45
C LEU A 43 6.59 -1.79 10.06
N GLY A 44 6.44 -0.48 10.00
CA GLY A 44 7.41 0.50 9.53
C GLY A 44 8.57 0.80 10.46
N ASN A 45 9.05 -0.17 11.24
CA ASN A 45 10.18 0.01 12.15
C ASN A 45 11.53 -0.34 11.50
N TYR A 46 11.71 0.04 10.24
CA TYR A 46 12.90 -0.24 9.44
C TYR A 46 13.25 0.95 8.53
N GLY A 47 14.48 0.95 8.01
CA GLY A 47 15.01 2.10 7.27
C GLY A 47 15.03 3.36 8.14
N ASP A 48 14.87 4.52 7.51
CA ASP A 48 14.71 5.80 8.22
C ASP A 48 13.22 6.09 8.48
N TYR A 49 12.68 5.55 9.57
CA TYR A 49 11.29 5.82 9.98
C TYR A 49 11.14 7.10 10.83
N LYS A 50 12.20 7.93 10.92
CA LYS A 50 12.24 9.16 11.71
C LYS A 50 12.22 10.43 10.86
N SER A 51 12.23 10.29 9.54
CA SER A 51 12.00 11.40 8.61
C SER A 51 10.86 11.07 7.65
N ARG A 52 10.16 12.11 7.18
CA ARG A 52 9.09 11.92 6.19
C ARG A 52 9.59 11.24 4.91
N LYS A 53 10.76 11.64 4.42
CA LYS A 53 11.37 11.04 3.21
C LYS A 53 11.72 9.58 3.44
N GLY A 54 12.31 9.24 4.58
CA GLY A 54 12.65 7.87 4.91
C GLY A 54 11.41 6.97 5.08
N ILE A 55 10.32 7.48 5.65
CA ILE A 55 9.02 6.78 5.67
C ILE A 55 8.53 6.54 4.24
N PHE A 56 8.63 7.52 3.34
CA PHE A 56 8.22 7.35 1.95
C PHE A 56 9.04 6.26 1.23
N GLU A 57 10.36 6.22 1.45
CA GLU A 57 11.21 5.13 0.95
C GLU A 57 10.82 3.77 1.56
N ALA A 58 10.48 3.72 2.85
CA ALA A 58 10.00 2.51 3.50
C ALA A 58 8.66 2.03 2.89
N VAL A 59 7.73 2.94 2.57
CA VAL A 59 6.48 2.60 1.85
C VAL A 59 6.79 1.96 0.50
N LYS A 60 7.67 2.58 -0.30
CA LYS A 60 8.08 2.02 -1.60
C LYS A 60 8.78 0.67 -1.44
N SER A 61 9.60 0.50 -0.39
CA SER A 61 10.27 -0.77 -0.09
C SER A 61 9.30 -1.88 0.29
N ALA A 62 8.30 -1.60 1.14
CA ALA A 62 7.21 -2.53 1.44
C ALA A 62 6.47 -2.97 0.16
N LEU A 63 6.11 -1.99 -0.68
CA LEU A 63 5.42 -2.26 -1.94
C LEU A 63 6.28 -3.05 -2.92
N ALA A 64 7.60 -2.88 -2.94
CA ALA A 64 8.51 -3.66 -3.77
C ALA A 64 8.41 -5.18 -3.49
N ILE A 65 7.96 -5.56 -2.29
CA ILE A 65 7.74 -6.94 -1.84
C ILE A 65 6.23 -7.28 -1.84
N GLY A 66 5.35 -6.41 -2.34
CA GLY A 66 3.90 -6.63 -2.36
C GLY A 66 3.25 -6.56 -0.97
N THR A 67 3.80 -5.74 -0.07
CA THR A 67 3.24 -5.48 1.26
C THR A 67 2.76 -4.04 1.38
N ILE A 68 1.77 -3.81 2.24
CA ILE A 68 1.28 -2.49 2.64
C ILE A 68 2.00 -2.05 3.91
N TYR A 69 2.30 -0.75 4.02
CA TYR A 69 3.05 -0.17 5.12
C TYR A 69 2.14 0.35 6.25
N SER A 70 2.50 0.06 7.50
CA SER A 70 1.93 0.67 8.71
C SER A 70 3.03 1.42 9.48
N PRO A 71 2.83 2.70 9.85
CA PRO A 71 3.87 3.49 10.51
C PRO A 71 4.17 3.00 11.94
N TYR A 72 5.45 3.05 12.34
CA TYR A 72 5.90 2.87 13.72
C TYR A 72 6.36 4.21 14.30
N GLY A 73 5.45 4.95 14.94
CA GLY A 73 5.71 6.29 15.51
C GLY A 73 5.90 7.42 14.50
N GLY A 74 6.31 7.10 13.27
CA GLY A 74 6.51 8.07 12.18
C GLY A 74 5.24 8.72 11.63
N ASN A 75 4.05 8.29 12.06
CA ASN A 75 2.77 8.89 11.66
C ASN A 75 2.67 10.38 12.04
N LEU A 76 3.37 10.81 13.09
CA LEU A 76 3.39 12.21 13.54
C LEU A 76 4.18 13.14 12.59
N LEU A 77 4.93 12.58 11.64
CA LEU A 77 5.71 13.31 10.63
C LEU A 77 4.91 13.53 9.33
N LEU A 78 3.65 13.09 9.29
CA LEU A 78 2.79 13.13 8.11
C LEU A 78 1.58 14.03 8.38
N GLU A 79 1.32 14.96 7.48
CA GLU A 79 0.23 15.93 7.62
C GLU A 79 -0.96 15.58 6.74
N GLY A 80 -2.17 15.81 7.27
CA GLY A 80 -3.43 15.64 6.56
C GLY A 80 -3.77 14.18 6.22
N SER A 81 -5.01 13.92 5.78
CA SER A 81 -5.47 12.59 5.38
C SER A 81 -5.03 12.18 3.97
N ASP A 82 -4.48 13.13 3.21
CA ASP A 82 -4.02 12.96 1.83
C ASP A 82 -2.53 12.55 1.74
N ASN A 83 -1.89 12.22 2.87
CA ASN A 83 -0.52 11.70 2.84
C ASN A 83 -0.47 10.26 2.29
N PHE A 84 0.72 9.88 1.79
CA PHE A 84 0.95 8.60 1.13
C PHE A 84 0.75 7.37 2.01
N VAL A 85 0.78 7.48 3.34
CA VAL A 85 0.47 6.35 4.25
C VAL A 85 -1.04 6.22 4.44
N CYS A 86 -1.75 7.32 4.69
CA CYS A 86 -3.20 7.30 4.86
C CYS A 86 -3.91 6.77 3.60
N LYS A 87 -3.42 7.12 2.41
CA LYS A 87 -3.99 6.63 1.14
C LYS A 87 -3.73 5.16 0.84
N LEU A 88 -3.00 4.43 1.68
CA LEU A 88 -2.96 2.97 1.61
C LEU A 88 -4.25 2.32 2.13
N TYR A 89 -5.10 3.05 2.88
CA TYR A 89 -6.23 2.48 3.66
C TYR A 89 -7.54 3.24 3.55
N PRO A 90 -8.71 2.56 3.64
CA PRO A 90 -8.92 1.10 3.75
C PRO A 90 -8.61 0.28 2.48
N ILE A 91 -8.08 -0.95 2.63
CA ILE A 91 -7.83 -1.82 1.48
C ILE A 91 -8.19 -3.28 1.79
N THR A 92 -8.92 -3.89 0.86
CA THR A 92 -9.24 -5.32 0.83
C THR A 92 -8.44 -5.96 -0.30
N ILE A 93 -7.41 -6.73 0.03
CA ILE A 93 -6.43 -7.25 -0.92
C ILE A 93 -7.07 -8.23 -1.92
N LEU A 94 -6.76 -8.04 -3.20
CA LEU A 94 -7.13 -8.92 -4.31
C LEU A 94 -5.90 -9.58 -4.92
N GLU A 95 -4.81 -8.82 -5.09
CA GLU A 95 -3.57 -9.28 -5.69
C GLU A 95 -2.40 -8.42 -5.21
N ILE A 96 -1.22 -9.04 -5.15
CA ILE A 96 0.03 -8.37 -4.84
C ILE A 96 1.09 -8.71 -5.88
N GLY A 97 2.03 -7.80 -6.09
CA GLY A 97 3.16 -8.00 -6.96
C GLY A 97 4.29 -7.03 -6.61
N PRO A 98 5.46 -7.16 -7.26
CA PRO A 98 6.58 -6.27 -6.99
C PRO A 98 6.24 -4.82 -7.36
N GLY A 99 6.12 -3.94 -6.38
CA GLY A 99 5.71 -2.54 -6.57
C GLY A 99 4.23 -2.36 -6.85
N LEU A 100 3.37 -3.35 -6.53
CA LEU A 100 1.95 -3.33 -6.80
C LEU A 100 1.16 -4.01 -5.67
N VAL A 101 0.13 -3.35 -5.18
CA VAL A 101 -0.92 -3.97 -4.37
C VAL A 101 -2.27 -3.54 -4.93
N LYS A 102 -3.06 -4.50 -5.38
CA LYS A 102 -4.43 -4.31 -5.85
C LYS A 102 -5.39 -4.73 -4.75
N GLY A 103 -6.24 -3.81 -4.32
CA GLY A 103 -7.38 -4.09 -3.46
C GLY A 103 -8.69 -3.62 -4.08
N ARG A 104 -9.81 -3.96 -3.44
CA ARG A 104 -11.15 -3.65 -3.95
C ARG A 104 -11.44 -2.15 -3.99
N GLU A 105 -10.88 -1.39 -3.06
CA GLU A 105 -11.07 0.04 -2.87
C GLU A 105 -9.95 0.84 -3.54
N ARG A 106 -8.72 0.30 -3.54
CA ARG A 106 -7.53 1.00 -4.03
C ARG A 106 -6.56 0.10 -4.77
N LEU A 107 -5.87 0.68 -5.75
CA LEU A 107 -4.68 0.13 -6.38
C LEU A 107 -3.50 1.03 -6.04
N VAL A 108 -2.46 0.46 -5.43
CA VAL A 108 -1.25 1.16 -5.01
C VAL A 108 -0.07 0.66 -5.83
N THR A 109 0.67 1.54 -6.49
CA THR A 109 1.81 1.12 -7.31
C THR A 109 2.94 2.15 -7.41
N THR A 110 4.16 1.65 -7.54
CA THR A 110 5.35 2.45 -7.89
C THR A 110 5.70 2.37 -9.38
N ARG A 111 4.84 1.76 -10.21
CA ARG A 111 5.08 1.55 -11.64
C ARG A 111 3.99 2.21 -12.49
N SER A 112 4.40 2.85 -13.57
CA SER A 112 3.46 3.31 -14.62
C SER A 112 3.04 2.14 -15.49
N GLY A 113 1.81 2.16 -15.98
CA GLY A 113 1.29 1.14 -16.90
C GLY A 113 -0.22 1.04 -16.92
N GLU A 114 -0.72 0.08 -17.70
CA GLU A 114 -2.09 -0.39 -17.62
C GLU A 114 -2.15 -1.58 -16.67
N PHE A 115 -3.15 -1.59 -15.79
CA PHE A 115 -3.35 -2.63 -14.79
C PHE A 115 -4.74 -3.23 -14.92
N ASP A 116 -4.82 -4.56 -14.90
CA ASP A 116 -6.06 -5.27 -14.68
C ASP A 116 -6.48 -5.09 -13.21
N TRP A 117 -7.57 -4.35 -13.00
CA TRP A 117 -8.16 -4.08 -11.71
C TRP A 117 -9.58 -4.64 -11.73
N ALA A 118 -9.73 -5.90 -11.29
CA ALA A 118 -10.97 -6.68 -11.31
C ALA A 118 -12.06 -6.13 -10.36
N VAL A 119 -12.46 -4.87 -10.60
CA VAL A 119 -13.48 -4.10 -9.91
C VAL A 119 -14.45 -3.55 -10.97
N SER A 120 -15.62 -3.07 -10.54
CA SER A 120 -16.59 -2.51 -11.48
C SER A 120 -16.09 -1.19 -12.08
N ASP A 121 -16.41 -0.99 -13.35
CA ASP A 121 -16.13 0.23 -14.10
C ASP A 121 -16.68 1.49 -13.43
N GLY A 122 -15.99 2.60 -13.69
CA GLY A 122 -16.31 3.93 -13.17
C GLY A 122 -15.08 4.75 -12.77
N PRO A 123 -15.30 5.95 -12.22
CA PRO A 123 -14.22 6.87 -11.92
C PRO A 123 -13.40 6.46 -10.68
N ALA A 124 -12.11 6.73 -10.75
CA ALA A 124 -11.15 6.62 -9.66
C ALA A 124 -10.35 7.93 -9.53
N THR A 125 -10.16 8.39 -8.30
CA THR A 125 -9.28 9.52 -7.99
C THR A 125 -7.84 9.03 -7.94
N LEU A 126 -6.92 9.71 -8.61
CA LEU A 126 -5.49 9.41 -8.57
C LEU A 126 -4.77 10.32 -7.57
N TYR A 127 -4.14 9.72 -6.57
CA TYR A 127 -3.17 10.38 -5.71
C TYR A 127 -1.77 10.03 -6.21
N ARG A 128 -1.03 11.02 -6.69
CA ARG A 128 0.33 10.83 -7.22
C ARG A 128 1.32 11.57 -6.34
N TYR A 129 2.31 10.86 -5.83
CA TYR A 129 3.37 11.40 -5.01
C TYR A 129 4.67 11.41 -5.79
N ASP A 130 5.42 12.50 -5.72
CA ASP A 130 6.75 12.58 -6.33
C ASP A 130 7.80 11.77 -5.55
N GLY A 131 9.06 11.83 -5.98
CA GLY A 131 10.17 11.14 -5.32
C GLY A 131 10.46 11.60 -3.89
N ASN A 132 9.89 12.71 -3.42
CA ASN A 132 10.02 13.22 -2.05
C ASN A 132 8.79 12.87 -1.18
N GLY A 133 7.76 12.25 -1.77
CA GLY A 133 6.50 11.92 -1.12
C GLY A 133 5.49 13.08 -1.14
N ASP A 134 5.74 14.13 -1.92
CA ASP A 134 4.84 15.27 -2.04
C ASP A 134 3.70 14.96 -3.00
N LEU A 135 2.47 15.23 -2.54
CA LEU A 135 1.27 15.01 -3.33
C LEU A 135 1.18 16.04 -4.47
N LEU A 136 1.17 15.55 -5.71
CA LEU A 136 0.97 16.36 -6.89
C LEU A 136 -0.50 16.77 -7.01
N ARG A 137 -0.73 18.07 -7.24
CA ARG A 137 -2.05 18.66 -7.47
C ARG A 137 -2.11 19.29 -8.87
N PRO A 138 -3.30 19.33 -9.52
CA PRO A 138 -4.59 18.80 -9.06
C PRO A 138 -4.62 17.25 -9.05
N LEU A 139 -5.59 16.67 -8.34
CA LEU A 139 -5.82 15.22 -8.33
C LEU A 139 -6.55 14.83 -9.62
N PRO A 140 -5.93 14.08 -10.54
CA PRO A 140 -6.62 13.64 -11.74
C PRO A 140 -7.65 12.56 -11.42
N THR A 141 -8.71 12.50 -12.22
CA THR A 141 -9.61 11.35 -12.28
C THR A 141 -9.16 10.44 -13.41
N ALA A 142 -9.13 9.14 -13.15
CA ALA A 142 -8.97 8.08 -14.14
C ALA A 142 -10.25 7.25 -14.21
N GLU A 143 -10.50 6.63 -15.35
CA GLU A 143 -11.65 5.75 -15.54
C GLU A 143 -11.20 4.29 -15.49
N VAL A 144 -11.91 3.46 -14.74
CA VAL A 144 -11.82 2.01 -14.86
C VAL A 144 -12.76 1.57 -15.98
N VAL A 145 -12.21 0.96 -17.03
CA VAL A 145 -12.97 0.51 -18.22
C VAL A 145 -12.67 -0.95 -18.48
N SER A 146 -13.71 -1.78 -18.55
CA SER A 146 -13.59 -3.24 -18.69
C SER A 146 -12.63 -3.86 -17.65
N GLY A 147 -12.68 -3.35 -16.41
CA GLY A 147 -11.79 -3.80 -15.33
C GLY A 147 -10.31 -3.46 -15.53
N LYS A 148 -9.97 -2.44 -16.33
CA LYS A 148 -8.60 -1.96 -16.55
C LYS A 148 -8.47 -0.48 -16.17
N ILE A 149 -7.30 -0.08 -15.71
CA ILE A 149 -6.96 1.31 -15.40
C ILE A 149 -5.54 1.65 -15.87
N ALA A 150 -5.37 2.84 -16.47
CA ALA A 150 -4.06 3.39 -16.80
C ALA A 150 -3.57 4.31 -15.67
N ILE A 151 -2.35 4.09 -15.20
CA ILE A 151 -1.75 4.85 -14.10
C ILE A 151 -0.36 5.33 -14.52
N SER A 152 -0.09 6.62 -14.29
CA SER A 152 1.25 7.22 -14.42
C SER A 152 1.80 7.52 -13.04
N VAL A 153 2.96 6.96 -12.72
CA VAL A 153 3.71 7.21 -11.49
C VAL A 153 4.83 8.21 -11.80
N PRO A 154 4.97 9.30 -11.02
CA PRO A 154 6.13 10.20 -11.12
C PRO A 154 7.44 9.45 -10.91
N GLU A 155 8.54 9.97 -11.45
CA GLU A 155 9.86 9.36 -11.25
C GLU A 155 10.21 9.25 -9.75
N GLY A 156 10.63 8.05 -9.33
CA GLY A 156 10.89 7.75 -7.92
C GLY A 156 9.67 7.81 -7.00
N GLY A 157 8.47 7.98 -7.55
CA GLY A 157 7.25 8.26 -6.81
C GLY A 157 6.37 7.06 -6.51
N LEU A 158 5.11 7.37 -6.19
CA LEU A 158 4.05 6.43 -5.85
C LEU A 158 2.74 6.93 -6.45
N ALA A 159 1.87 6.04 -6.94
CA ALA A 159 0.49 6.36 -7.24
C ALA A 159 -0.48 5.47 -6.48
N VAL A 160 -1.61 6.05 -6.11
CA VAL A 160 -2.76 5.35 -5.55
C VAL A 160 -3.98 5.74 -6.37
N ALA A 161 -4.63 4.75 -6.99
CA ALA A 161 -5.97 4.91 -7.52
C ALA A 161 -6.99 4.55 -6.44
N GLU A 162 -7.93 5.45 -6.15
CA GLU A 162 -8.99 5.27 -5.18
C GLU A 162 -10.34 5.30 -5.89
N ARG A 163 -11.13 4.23 -5.75
CA ARG A 163 -12.46 4.18 -6.37
C ARG A 163 -13.40 5.17 -5.71
N GLN A 164 -14.16 5.90 -6.53
CA GLN A 164 -15.24 6.71 -6.01
C GLN A 164 -16.43 5.80 -5.64
N LYS A 165 -16.93 5.95 -4.42
CA LYS A 165 -18.16 5.27 -4.01
C LYS A 165 -19.31 5.85 -4.84
N ARG A 166 -20.05 4.98 -5.51
CA ARG A 166 -21.36 5.34 -6.07
C ARG A 166 -22.37 5.58 -4.97
#